data_AF-A0A942UJX5-F1
#
_entry.id   AF-A0A942UJX5-F1
#
_cell.length_a   1.000
_cell.length_b   1.000
_cell.length_c   1.000
_cell.angle_alpha   90.00
_cell.angle_beta   90.00
_cell.angle_gamma   90.00
#
_symmetry.space_group_name_H-M   'P 1'
#
loop_
_entity.id
_entity.type
_entity.pdbx_description
1 polymer ?
#
loop_
_entity_poly.entity_id
_entity_poly.type
_entity_poly.pdbx_seq_one_letter_code
_entity_poly.pdbx_strand_id
1 'polypeptide(L)'
;MKTLQFITIASAAGVFILLFHKYKRNPIFSAIFSIFAITLFGLAITVYGTRGTGGISPVEKKISHTNSTEQIKNLELIKIKDKVLLNAPVIEQFPELPRGCEVTTLAMLLENAGVKADKMKLAKEIKKDPTPRTIKNGKIHFGNPHKGFVGNMYTFSEPGLGVYHEPIMELAQDYIPGRVINLSGQSFDELKIPLSDGRPIWVIINSQYRKLEDSYFQTWHTDSGKIRITMKEHSVLITGYDKEYVYFNDPLTGIKNKKAPIKDFEQSWVQMGSQALTYSY
;
A
#
# COMPACT_ATOMS: atom_id res chain seq x y z
N MET A 1 37.53 17.50 -28.47
CA MET A 1 36.77 16.64 -27.54
C MET A 1 37.57 15.47 -26.95
N LYS A 2 38.42 14.76 -27.71
CA LYS A 2 39.16 13.59 -27.18
C LYS A 2 40.25 13.93 -26.13
N THR A 3 40.94 15.06 -26.24
CA THR A 3 42.03 15.43 -25.31
C THR A 3 41.54 15.85 -23.92
N LEU A 4 40.33 16.43 -23.83
CA LEU A 4 39.76 16.92 -22.56
C LEU A 4 39.21 15.77 -21.68
N GLN A 5 38.75 14.67 -22.29
CA GLN A 5 38.31 13.45 -21.60
C GLN A 5 39.48 12.66 -20.99
N PHE A 6 40.65 12.67 -21.61
CA PHE A 6 41.84 11.98 -21.07
C PHE A 6 42.38 12.67 -19.81
N ILE A 7 42.35 14.00 -19.77
CA ILE A 7 42.85 14.78 -18.62
C ILE A 7 41.95 14.58 -17.38
N THR A 8 40.64 14.48 -17.57
CA THR A 8 39.67 14.27 -16.46
C THR A 8 39.74 12.87 -15.86
N ILE A 9 40.00 11.83 -16.68
CA ILE A 9 40.17 10.46 -16.19
C ILE A 9 41.47 10.30 -15.41
N ALA A 10 42.56 10.93 -15.87
CA ALA A 10 43.86 10.90 -15.20
C ALA A 10 43.82 11.60 -13.82
N SER A 11 43.10 12.72 -13.69
CA SER A 11 42.94 13.42 -12.40
C SER A 11 42.12 12.62 -11.39
N ALA A 12 41.08 11.90 -11.84
CA ALA A 12 40.25 11.08 -10.97
C ALA A 12 41.01 9.87 -10.40
N ALA A 13 41.84 9.22 -11.24
CA ALA A 13 42.67 8.09 -10.82
C ALA A 13 43.72 8.49 -9.76
N GLY A 14 44.33 9.68 -9.89
CA GLY A 14 45.32 10.20 -8.94
C GLY A 14 44.73 10.47 -7.55
N VAL A 15 43.55 11.10 -7.48
CA VAL A 15 42.84 11.33 -6.20
C VAL A 15 42.42 10.01 -5.56
N PHE A 16 42.03 9.01 -6.35
CA PHE A 16 41.59 7.71 -5.87
C PHE A 16 42.73 6.88 -5.26
N ILE A 17 43.94 6.92 -5.84
CA ILE A 17 45.13 6.24 -5.31
C ILE A 17 45.58 6.84 -3.97
N LEU A 18 45.46 8.16 -3.81
CA LEU A 18 45.77 8.86 -2.56
C LEU A 18 44.79 8.50 -1.44
N LEU A 19 43.49 8.41 -1.75
CA LEU A 19 42.47 7.96 -0.79
C LEU A 19 42.67 6.50 -0.39
N PHE A 20 43.06 5.63 -1.33
CA PHE A 20 43.39 4.24 -1.03
C PHE A 20 44.54 4.14 -0.02
N HIS A 21 45.65 4.85 -0.24
CA HIS A 21 46.76 4.84 0.73
C HIS A 21 46.36 5.37 2.11
N LYS A 22 45.50 6.39 2.17
CA LYS A 22 45.06 7.00 3.44
C LYS A 22 44.11 6.10 4.23
N TYR A 23 43.27 5.29 3.57
CA TYR A 23 42.17 4.56 4.23
C TYR A 23 42.26 3.02 4.14
N LYS A 24 43.36 2.45 3.61
CA LYS A 24 43.57 0.99 3.46
C LYS A 24 43.39 0.16 4.74
N ARG A 25 43.56 0.76 5.93
CA ARG A 25 43.39 0.08 7.23
C ARG A 25 41.95 0.04 7.75
N ASN A 26 40.99 0.68 7.06
CA ASN A 26 39.57 0.66 7.44
C ASN A 26 38.83 -0.49 6.70
N PRO A 27 38.22 -1.45 7.41
CA PRO A 27 37.60 -2.63 6.79
C PRO A 27 36.41 -2.28 5.88
N ILE A 28 35.65 -1.24 6.20
CA ILE A 28 34.52 -0.77 5.37
C ILE A 28 35.04 -0.19 4.06
N PHE A 29 36.13 0.58 4.11
CA PHE A 29 36.74 1.19 2.94
C PHE A 29 37.39 0.14 2.02
N SER A 30 37.98 -0.92 2.59
CA SER A 30 38.50 -2.06 1.82
C SER A 30 37.40 -2.81 1.07
N ALA A 31 36.22 -2.98 1.66
CA ALA A 31 35.09 -3.65 0.99
C ALA A 31 34.54 -2.82 -0.19
N ILE A 32 34.39 -1.51 0.00
CA ILE A 32 33.95 -0.58 -1.05
C ILE A 32 34.95 -0.55 -2.21
N PHE A 33 36.26 -0.56 -1.90
CA PHE A 33 37.32 -0.59 -2.91
C PHE A 33 37.28 -1.86 -3.77
N SER A 34 37.09 -3.03 -3.15
CA SER A 34 36.98 -4.30 -3.88
C SER A 34 35.80 -4.31 -4.85
N ILE A 35 34.65 -3.77 -4.44
CA ILE A 35 33.45 -3.68 -5.30
C ILE A 35 33.72 -2.75 -6.49
N PHE A 36 34.36 -1.60 -6.24
CA PHE A 36 34.66 -0.62 -7.29
C PHE A 36 35.72 -1.13 -8.29
N ALA A 37 36.70 -1.90 -7.83
CA ALA A 37 37.71 -2.52 -8.71
C ALA A 37 37.09 -3.61 -9.61
N ILE A 38 36.16 -4.41 -9.08
CA ILE A 38 35.46 -5.45 -9.84
C ILE A 38 34.57 -4.84 -10.93
N THR A 39 33.85 -3.74 -10.64
CA THR A 39 32.99 -3.08 -11.63
C THR A 39 33.78 -2.42 -12.75
N LEU A 40 34.93 -1.79 -12.44
CA LEU A 40 35.85 -1.25 -13.44
C LEU A 40 36.50 -2.33 -14.32
N PHE A 41 36.88 -3.46 -13.73
CA PHE A 41 37.46 -4.58 -14.47
C PHE A 41 36.42 -5.25 -15.39
N GLY A 42 35.18 -5.41 -14.92
CA GLY A 42 34.06 -5.90 -15.73
C GLY A 42 33.77 -4.99 -16.93
N LEU A 43 33.75 -3.67 -16.73
CA LEU A 43 33.53 -2.71 -17.82
C LEU A 43 34.68 -2.74 -18.86
N ALA A 44 35.92 -2.92 -18.40
CA ALA A 44 37.08 -3.03 -19.28
C ALA A 44 37.04 -4.31 -20.13
N ILE A 45 36.58 -5.45 -19.59
CA ILE A 45 36.40 -6.69 -20.37
C ILE A 45 35.33 -6.50 -21.46
N THR A 46 34.21 -5.82 -21.17
CA THR A 46 33.17 -5.59 -22.18
C THR A 46 33.63 -4.63 -23.29
N VAL A 47 34.43 -3.62 -22.94
CA VAL A 47 34.92 -2.61 -23.88
C VAL A 47 36.15 -3.09 -24.69
N TYR A 48 37.03 -3.91 -24.10
CA TYR A 48 38.26 -4.37 -24.74
C TYR A 48 38.22 -5.84 -25.20
N GLY A 49 37.30 -6.66 -24.69
CA GLY A 49 37.15 -8.08 -25.03
C GLY A 49 36.53 -8.39 -26.40
N THR A 50 36.21 -7.38 -27.21
CA THR A 50 35.68 -7.53 -28.57
C THR A 50 36.70 -7.19 -29.67
N ARG A 51 38.00 -7.36 -29.40
CA ARG A 51 39.05 -7.32 -30.43
C ARG A 51 39.81 -8.64 -30.49
N GLY A 52 39.32 -9.58 -31.30
CA GLY A 52 40.03 -10.83 -31.60
C GLY A 52 39.27 -11.80 -32.49
N THR A 53 39.50 -11.68 -33.81
CA THR A 53 39.47 -12.73 -34.86
C THR A 53 38.17 -13.49 -35.18
N GLY A 54 37.76 -13.43 -36.45
CA GLY A 54 36.93 -14.45 -37.10
C GLY A 54 35.85 -13.87 -38.01
N GLY A 55 36.11 -13.84 -39.32
CA GLY A 55 35.18 -13.30 -40.31
C GLY A 55 33.90 -14.12 -40.44
N ILE A 56 32.77 -13.40 -40.54
CA ILE A 56 31.48 -13.89 -41.05
C ILE A 56 30.88 -12.75 -41.87
N SER A 57 30.44 -13.08 -43.09
CA SER A 57 29.79 -12.21 -44.07
C SER A 57 28.65 -11.33 -43.51
N PRO A 58 28.34 -10.18 -44.15
CA PRO A 58 27.32 -9.27 -43.65
C PRO A 58 25.93 -9.91 -43.83
N VAL A 59 25.36 -10.41 -42.73
CA VAL A 59 23.91 -10.56 -42.64
C VAL A 59 23.36 -9.16 -42.46
N GLU A 60 22.76 -8.61 -43.52
CA GLU A 60 21.91 -7.43 -43.46
C GLU A 60 20.80 -7.67 -42.43
N LYS A 61 21.02 -7.23 -41.19
CA LYS A 61 19.97 -7.18 -40.18
C LYS A 61 19.09 -5.99 -40.54
N LYS A 62 18.12 -6.25 -41.42
CA LYS A 62 16.96 -5.38 -41.63
C LYS A 62 16.39 -5.09 -40.24
N ILE A 63 16.58 -3.86 -39.76
CA ILE A 63 15.96 -3.40 -38.52
C ILE A 63 14.46 -3.41 -38.82
N SER A 64 13.78 -4.48 -38.45
CA SER A 64 12.33 -4.46 -38.35
C SER A 64 12.02 -3.55 -37.17
N HIS A 65 11.57 -2.34 -37.46
CA HIS A 65 10.77 -1.58 -36.53
C HIS A 65 9.48 -2.37 -36.29
N THR A 66 9.52 -3.31 -35.36
CA THR A 66 8.35 -4.05 -34.90
C THR A 66 8.16 -3.79 -33.40
N ASN A 67 7.08 -3.03 -33.15
CA ASN A 67 6.11 -3.23 -32.07
C ASN A 67 6.43 -2.74 -30.65
N SER A 68 7.24 -1.69 -30.47
CA SER A 68 7.17 -0.88 -29.23
C SER A 68 5.88 -0.05 -29.16
N THR A 69 5.25 0.23 -30.30
CA THR A 69 3.99 1.00 -30.39
C THR A 69 2.73 0.16 -30.14
N GLU A 70 2.81 -1.17 -30.27
CA GLU A 70 1.68 -2.06 -29.95
C GLU A 70 1.58 -2.38 -28.46
N GLN A 71 2.69 -2.47 -27.73
CA GLN A 71 2.64 -2.64 -26.27
C GLN A 71 2.09 -1.42 -25.53
N ILE A 72 2.25 -0.22 -26.08
CA ILE A 72 1.67 1.03 -25.51
C ILE A 72 0.17 1.16 -25.87
N LYS A 73 -0.32 0.42 -26.87
CA LYS A 73 -1.72 0.53 -27.33
C LYS A 73 -2.78 0.00 -26.37
N ASN A 74 -2.38 -0.69 -25.29
CA ASN A 74 -3.29 -1.31 -24.32
C ASN A 74 -3.16 -0.78 -22.89
N LEU A 75 -2.47 0.35 -22.64
CA LEU A 75 -2.74 1.10 -21.41
C LEU A 75 -3.99 1.95 -21.65
N GLU A 76 -5.15 1.46 -21.21
CA GLU A 76 -6.29 2.34 -21.00
C GLU A 76 -5.88 3.40 -19.96
N LEU A 77 -5.62 4.61 -20.44
CA LEU A 77 -5.38 5.76 -19.58
C LEU A 77 -6.70 6.09 -18.89
N ILE A 78 -6.81 5.72 -17.61
CA ILE A 78 -7.95 6.10 -16.78
C ILE A 78 -7.90 7.61 -16.58
N LYS A 79 -8.83 8.33 -17.24
CA LYS A 79 -8.99 9.76 -17.02
C LYS A 79 -9.67 10.00 -15.67
N ILE A 80 -8.98 10.73 -14.79
CA ILE A 80 -9.56 11.19 -13.53
C ILE A 80 -10.74 12.13 -13.85
N LYS A 81 -11.91 11.83 -13.29
CA LYS A 81 -13.15 12.61 -13.46
C LYS A 81 -13.18 13.78 -12.47
N ASP A 82 -13.88 14.86 -12.81
CA ASP A 82 -14.05 16.01 -11.88
C ASP A 82 -14.94 15.66 -10.68
N LYS A 83 -15.89 14.74 -10.89
CA LYS A 83 -16.77 14.20 -9.85
C LYS A 83 -17.11 12.74 -10.13
N VAL A 84 -17.27 11.98 -9.06
CA VAL A 84 -17.66 10.57 -9.07
C VAL A 84 -18.69 10.36 -7.98
N LEU A 85 -19.75 9.61 -8.29
CA LEU A 85 -20.65 9.07 -7.29
C LEU A 85 -21.12 7.68 -7.75
N LEU A 86 -20.54 6.65 -7.15
CA LEU A 86 -20.81 5.26 -7.46
C LEU A 86 -22.09 4.79 -6.76
N ASN A 87 -22.76 3.84 -7.38
CA ASN A 87 -23.94 3.18 -6.82
C ASN A 87 -23.57 1.82 -6.20
N ALA A 88 -22.68 1.81 -5.19
CA ALA A 88 -22.33 0.59 -4.46
C ALA A 88 -23.43 0.21 -3.44
N PRO A 89 -23.62 -1.09 -3.12
CA PRO A 89 -24.54 -1.52 -2.06
C PRO A 89 -24.10 -0.94 -0.70
N VAL A 90 -25.08 -0.68 0.17
CA VAL A 90 -24.84 -0.32 1.57
C VAL A 90 -25.31 -1.47 2.44
N ILE A 91 -24.47 -1.89 3.38
CA ILE A 91 -24.76 -2.96 4.33
C ILE A 91 -24.49 -2.40 5.72
N GLU A 92 -25.47 -2.50 6.61
CA GLU A 92 -25.32 -2.14 8.02
C GLU A 92 -24.61 -3.26 8.78
N GLN A 93 -23.70 -2.92 9.70
CA GLN A 93 -23.04 -3.92 10.55
C GLN A 93 -23.95 -4.43 11.66
N PHE A 94 -24.83 -3.56 12.17
CA PHE A 94 -25.77 -3.88 13.25
C PHE A 94 -26.99 -4.66 12.76
N PRO A 95 -27.68 -5.38 13.68
CA PRO A 95 -27.32 -5.58 15.09
C PRO A 95 -26.20 -6.62 15.35
N GLU A 96 -25.84 -7.41 14.35
CA GLU A 96 -25.09 -8.66 14.53
C GLU A 96 -23.60 -8.47 14.81
N LEU A 97 -22.99 -7.40 14.28
CA LEU A 97 -21.55 -7.15 14.39
C LEU A 97 -21.24 -5.77 14.99
N PRO A 98 -21.30 -5.63 16.33
CA PRO A 98 -20.92 -4.41 17.04
C PRO A 98 -19.57 -3.82 16.64
N ARG A 99 -18.57 -4.64 16.30
CA ARG A 99 -17.27 -4.19 15.77
C ARG A 99 -16.95 -4.81 14.41
N GLY A 100 -17.95 -4.91 13.52
CA GLY A 100 -17.78 -5.53 12.20
C GLY A 100 -17.64 -4.56 11.04
N CYS A 101 -17.23 -3.31 11.28
CA CYS A 101 -17.19 -2.28 10.23
C CYS A 101 -16.34 -2.71 9.03
N GLU A 102 -15.19 -3.36 9.26
CA GLU A 102 -14.21 -3.77 8.26
C GLU A 102 -14.72 -4.90 7.38
N VAL A 103 -15.25 -5.96 7.99
CA VAL A 103 -15.82 -7.10 7.25
C VAL A 103 -17.13 -6.74 6.55
N THR A 104 -17.91 -5.83 7.12
CA THR A 104 -19.12 -5.31 6.48
C THR A 104 -18.77 -4.41 5.29
N THR A 105 -17.73 -3.58 5.43
CA THR A 105 -17.20 -2.79 4.32
C THR A 105 -16.61 -3.69 3.22
N LEU A 106 -15.92 -4.77 3.60
CA LEU A 106 -15.42 -5.77 2.66
C LEU A 106 -16.58 -6.44 1.90
N ALA A 107 -17.69 -6.78 2.58
CA ALA A 107 -18.88 -7.30 1.91
C ALA A 107 -19.38 -6.33 0.82
N MET A 108 -19.48 -5.04 1.12
CA MET A 108 -19.88 -4.03 0.13
C MET A 108 -18.90 -3.93 -1.06
N LEU A 109 -17.59 -4.03 -0.81
CA LEU A 109 -16.57 -4.03 -1.86
C LEU A 109 -16.69 -5.27 -2.77
N LEU A 110 -16.83 -6.45 -2.17
CA LEU A 110 -16.95 -7.73 -2.89
C LEU A 110 -18.25 -7.80 -3.70
N GLU A 111 -19.37 -7.35 -3.16
CA GLU A 111 -20.64 -7.28 -3.90
C GLU A 111 -20.52 -6.34 -5.09
N ASN A 112 -19.85 -5.20 -4.93
CA ASN A 112 -19.58 -4.31 -6.06
C ASN A 112 -18.66 -4.96 -7.13
N ALA A 113 -17.74 -5.84 -6.72
CA ALA A 113 -16.91 -6.64 -7.62
C ALA A 113 -17.65 -7.81 -8.29
N GLY A 114 -18.95 -7.96 -8.05
CA GLY A 114 -19.81 -9.01 -8.61
C GLY A 114 -19.86 -10.31 -7.81
N VAL A 115 -19.30 -10.33 -6.60
CA VAL A 115 -19.28 -11.52 -5.72
C VAL A 115 -20.23 -11.32 -4.54
N LYS A 116 -21.24 -12.17 -4.42
CA LYS A 116 -22.14 -12.14 -3.26
C LYS A 116 -21.36 -12.48 -2.00
N ALA A 117 -21.29 -11.55 -1.05
CA ALA A 117 -20.57 -11.70 0.20
C ALA A 117 -21.47 -11.37 1.39
N ASP A 118 -21.52 -12.28 2.36
CA ASP A 118 -22.30 -12.10 3.58
C ASP A 118 -21.39 -11.66 4.74
N LYS A 119 -21.75 -10.57 5.42
CA LYS A 119 -20.94 -10.02 6.52
C LYS A 119 -20.71 -11.02 7.66
N MET A 120 -21.68 -11.91 7.93
CA MET A 120 -21.57 -12.90 9.00
C MET A 120 -20.63 -14.05 8.62
N LYS A 121 -20.60 -14.42 7.33
CA LYS A 121 -19.61 -15.35 6.79
C LYS A 121 -18.20 -14.76 6.88
N LEU A 122 -18.01 -13.54 6.38
CA LEU A 122 -16.71 -12.85 6.45
C LEU A 122 -16.22 -12.67 7.90
N ALA A 123 -17.12 -12.34 8.84
CA ALA A 123 -16.81 -12.24 10.27
C ALA A 123 -16.30 -13.57 10.88
N LYS A 124 -16.73 -14.72 10.34
CA LYS A 124 -16.25 -16.04 10.78
C LYS A 124 -14.91 -16.41 10.16
N GLU A 125 -14.69 -16.01 8.91
CA GLU A 125 -13.53 -16.39 8.11
C GLU A 125 -12.33 -15.47 8.30
N ILE A 126 -12.55 -14.21 8.70
CA ILE A 126 -11.46 -13.28 8.98
C ILE A 126 -10.52 -13.84 10.05
N LYS A 127 -9.23 -13.82 9.73
CA LYS A 127 -8.15 -14.19 10.64
C LYS A 127 -8.22 -13.35 11.90
N LYS A 128 -8.06 -13.99 13.06
CA LYS A 128 -8.12 -13.35 14.38
C LYS A 128 -6.73 -13.34 15.02
N ASP A 129 -6.42 -12.26 15.72
CA ASP A 129 -5.29 -12.24 16.64
C ASP A 129 -5.74 -12.85 17.98
N PRO A 130 -5.14 -13.96 18.44
CA PRO A 130 -5.60 -14.68 19.63
C PRO A 130 -5.11 -14.05 20.94
N THR A 131 -4.33 -12.97 20.90
CA THR A 131 -3.69 -12.39 22.08
C THR A 131 -4.75 -11.85 23.04
N PRO A 132 -4.80 -12.32 24.32
CA PRO A 132 -5.75 -11.80 25.29
C PRO A 132 -5.37 -10.38 25.75
N ARG A 133 -6.37 -9.56 26.09
CA ARG A 133 -6.12 -8.24 26.68
C ARG A 133 -5.66 -8.39 28.13
N THR A 134 -4.48 -7.87 28.44
CA THR A 134 -3.94 -7.81 29.81
C THR A 134 -3.38 -6.42 30.13
N ILE A 135 -3.28 -6.09 31.41
CA ILE A 135 -2.61 -4.88 31.89
C ILE A 135 -1.43 -5.32 32.75
N LYS A 136 -0.21 -4.93 32.37
CA LYS A 136 1.03 -5.25 33.10
C LYS A 136 1.79 -3.97 33.35
N ASN A 137 2.11 -3.68 34.62
CA ASN A 137 2.83 -2.46 35.02
C ASN A 137 2.22 -1.18 34.43
N GLY A 138 0.88 -1.07 34.46
CA GLY A 138 0.13 0.07 33.91
C GLY A 138 0.07 0.15 32.38
N LYS A 139 0.63 -0.82 31.65
CA LYS A 139 0.64 -0.86 30.18
C LYS A 139 -0.37 -1.87 29.65
N ILE A 140 -1.09 -1.50 28.60
CA ILE A 140 -2.04 -2.39 27.93
C ILE A 140 -1.26 -3.29 26.97
N HIS A 141 -1.45 -4.60 27.12
CA HIS A 141 -0.99 -5.63 26.19
C HIS A 141 -2.19 -6.26 25.52
N PHE A 142 -2.21 -6.28 24.19
CA PHE A 142 -3.29 -6.90 23.42
C PHE A 142 -2.80 -7.25 22.00
N GLY A 143 -3.71 -7.72 21.15
CA GLY A 143 -3.39 -8.15 19.79
C GLY A 143 -2.98 -7.01 18.85
N ASN A 144 -2.43 -7.40 17.70
CA ASN A 144 -2.02 -6.51 16.63
C ASN A 144 -3.02 -6.58 15.46
N PRO A 145 -3.74 -5.49 15.12
CA PRO A 145 -4.72 -5.49 14.04
C PRO A 145 -4.11 -5.77 12.65
N HIS A 146 -2.80 -5.58 12.46
CA HIS A 146 -2.09 -5.99 11.25
C HIS A 146 -1.95 -7.51 11.10
N LYS A 147 -2.14 -8.29 12.18
CA LYS A 147 -2.03 -9.77 12.17
C LYS A 147 -3.37 -10.49 12.05
N GLY A 148 -4.44 -9.85 12.53
CA GLY A 148 -5.79 -10.38 12.54
C GLY A 148 -6.73 -9.49 13.35
N PHE A 149 -8.02 -9.79 13.32
CA PHE A 149 -9.02 -9.10 14.12
C PHE A 149 -8.73 -9.24 15.62
N VAL A 150 -8.66 -8.11 16.32
CA VAL A 150 -8.29 -8.05 17.74
C VAL A 150 -9.53 -7.98 18.63
N GLY A 151 -9.74 -9.03 19.41
CA GLY A 151 -10.79 -9.14 20.42
C GLY A 151 -12.15 -9.58 19.89
N ASN A 152 -13.24 -9.14 20.53
CA ASN A 152 -14.58 -9.61 20.22
C ASN A 152 -15.32 -8.71 19.22
N MET A 153 -15.70 -9.27 18.07
CA MET A 153 -16.45 -8.60 17.02
C MET A 153 -17.95 -8.47 17.32
N TYR A 154 -18.49 -9.41 18.11
CA TYR A 154 -19.91 -9.69 18.28
C TYR A 154 -20.54 -9.02 19.51
N THR A 155 -19.74 -8.45 20.43
CA THR A 155 -20.29 -7.76 21.61
C THR A 155 -19.38 -6.65 22.12
N PHE A 156 -19.97 -5.52 22.53
CA PHE A 156 -19.24 -4.44 23.21
C PHE A 156 -18.86 -4.76 24.66
N SER A 157 -19.48 -5.77 25.28
CA SER A 157 -19.20 -6.15 26.68
C SER A 157 -17.81 -6.76 26.88
N GLU A 158 -17.20 -7.24 25.79
CA GLU A 158 -15.85 -7.79 25.79
C GLU A 158 -14.86 -6.84 25.09
N PRO A 159 -13.56 -6.91 25.44
CA PRO A 159 -12.55 -6.12 24.76
C PRO A 159 -12.46 -6.45 23.27
N GLY A 160 -12.35 -5.41 22.45
CA GLY A 160 -12.12 -5.54 21.01
C GLY A 160 -11.77 -4.20 20.39
N LEU A 161 -11.12 -4.26 19.24
CA LEU A 161 -10.79 -3.11 18.42
C LEU A 161 -11.37 -3.31 17.03
N GLY A 162 -10.70 -4.13 16.22
CA GLY A 162 -10.88 -4.18 14.79
C GLY A 162 -9.74 -4.95 14.12
N VAL A 163 -9.59 -4.78 12.81
CA VAL A 163 -8.58 -5.40 11.95
C VAL A 163 -8.09 -4.41 10.89
N TYR A 164 -6.81 -4.48 10.52
CA TYR A 164 -6.22 -3.60 9.52
C TYR A 164 -6.22 -4.21 8.12
N HIS A 165 -5.63 -3.52 7.16
CA HIS A 165 -5.78 -3.88 5.74
C HIS A 165 -5.15 -5.23 5.37
N GLU A 166 -4.13 -5.73 6.08
CA GLU A 166 -3.45 -6.97 5.69
C GLU A 166 -4.35 -8.20 5.82
N PRO A 167 -4.98 -8.49 6.98
CA PRO A 167 -5.88 -9.64 7.08
C PRO A 167 -7.16 -9.48 6.25
N ILE A 168 -7.62 -8.24 6.02
CA ILE A 168 -8.74 -7.97 5.11
C ILE A 168 -8.37 -8.27 3.67
N MET A 169 -7.16 -7.90 3.24
CA MET A 169 -6.64 -8.22 1.92
C MET A 169 -6.46 -9.73 1.74
N GLU A 170 -5.92 -10.43 2.74
CA GLU A 170 -5.83 -11.91 2.76
C GLU A 170 -7.22 -12.51 2.51
N LEU A 171 -8.24 -12.11 3.29
CA LEU A 171 -9.62 -12.61 3.12
C LEU A 171 -10.23 -12.22 1.77
N ALA A 172 -9.99 -11.01 1.28
CA ALA A 172 -10.50 -10.58 -0.02
C ALA A 172 -9.93 -11.43 -1.17
N GLN A 173 -8.68 -11.88 -1.07
CA GLN A 173 -8.06 -12.74 -2.09
C GLN A 173 -8.70 -14.12 -2.18
N ASP A 174 -9.28 -14.64 -1.09
CA ASP A 174 -10.03 -15.90 -1.12
C ASP A 174 -11.32 -15.79 -1.95
N TYR A 175 -11.85 -14.58 -2.11
CA TYR A 175 -13.09 -14.31 -2.84
C TYR A 175 -12.87 -13.83 -4.28
N ILE A 176 -11.83 -13.04 -4.52
CA ILE A 176 -11.49 -12.47 -5.83
C ILE A 176 -9.98 -12.63 -6.11
N PRO A 177 -9.49 -13.88 -6.30
CA PRO A 177 -8.07 -14.18 -6.36
C PRO A 177 -7.37 -13.44 -7.50
N GLY A 178 -6.24 -12.81 -7.16
CA GLY A 178 -5.41 -12.07 -8.10
C GLY A 178 -5.96 -10.70 -8.51
N ARG A 179 -7.14 -10.32 -7.99
CA ARG A 179 -7.80 -9.06 -8.34
C ARG A 179 -7.71 -8.02 -7.23
N VAL A 180 -7.34 -8.37 -6.00
CA VAL A 180 -7.26 -7.37 -4.90
C VAL A 180 -6.06 -6.45 -5.10
N ILE A 181 -6.30 -5.14 -5.06
CA ILE A 181 -5.29 -4.10 -5.20
C ILE A 181 -5.11 -3.39 -3.85
N ASN A 182 -3.87 -3.36 -3.36
CA ASN A 182 -3.50 -2.62 -2.16
C ASN A 182 -3.10 -1.18 -2.51
N LEU A 183 -3.85 -0.21 -1.99
CA LEU A 183 -3.62 1.22 -2.14
C LEU A 183 -3.09 1.85 -0.84
N SER A 184 -2.75 1.04 0.17
CA SER A 184 -2.23 1.54 1.43
C SER A 184 -0.95 2.34 1.24
N GLY A 185 -0.88 3.51 1.89
CA GLY A 185 0.25 4.43 1.81
C GLY A 185 0.27 5.35 0.57
N GLN A 186 -0.69 5.22 -0.34
CA GLN A 186 -0.83 6.14 -1.47
C GLN A 186 -1.36 7.51 -1.02
N SER A 187 -1.34 8.49 -1.93
CA SER A 187 -2.00 9.79 -1.69
C SER A 187 -3.52 9.66 -1.88
N PHE A 188 -4.29 10.62 -1.35
CA PHE A 188 -5.73 10.63 -1.59
C PHE A 188 -6.07 10.84 -3.07
N ASP A 189 -5.22 11.54 -3.82
CA ASP A 189 -5.41 11.75 -5.26
C ASP A 189 -5.28 10.45 -6.06
N GLU A 190 -4.41 9.52 -5.65
CA GLU A 190 -4.30 8.20 -6.28
C GLU A 190 -5.59 7.38 -6.11
N LEU A 191 -6.34 7.61 -5.03
CA LEU A 191 -7.65 6.96 -4.83
C LEU A 191 -8.68 7.43 -5.88
N LYS A 192 -8.50 8.60 -6.50
CA LYS A 192 -9.43 9.10 -7.53
C LYS A 192 -9.37 8.29 -8.83
N ILE A 193 -8.27 7.59 -9.10
CA ILE A 193 -8.09 6.77 -10.31
C ILE A 193 -9.08 5.61 -10.33
N PRO A 194 -9.07 4.65 -9.38
CA PRO A 194 -10.04 3.56 -9.36
C PRO A 194 -11.48 4.06 -9.20
N LEU A 195 -11.71 5.14 -8.44
CA LEU A 195 -13.05 5.73 -8.32
C LEU A 195 -13.57 6.25 -9.67
N SER A 196 -12.72 6.91 -10.45
CA SER A 196 -13.08 7.40 -11.80
C SER A 196 -13.41 6.26 -12.76
N ASP A 197 -12.83 5.10 -12.52
CA ASP A 197 -13.03 3.86 -13.27
C ASP A 197 -14.13 2.96 -12.67
N GLY A 198 -14.94 3.46 -11.73
CA GLY A 198 -16.11 2.74 -11.23
C GLY A 198 -15.86 1.79 -10.06
N ARG A 199 -14.65 1.79 -9.48
CA ARG A 199 -14.23 0.86 -8.43
C ARG A 199 -14.18 1.58 -7.08
N PRO A 200 -15.04 1.21 -6.11
CA PRO A 200 -15.02 1.80 -4.78
C PRO A 200 -13.81 1.32 -3.98
N ILE A 201 -13.54 1.99 -2.86
CA ILE A 201 -12.33 1.76 -2.06
C ILE A 201 -12.70 1.52 -0.61
N TRP A 202 -12.30 0.37 -0.09
CA TRP A 202 -12.34 0.05 1.33
C TRP A 202 -11.22 0.79 2.06
N VAL A 203 -11.49 1.45 3.19
CA VAL A 203 -10.45 2.16 3.98
C VAL A 203 -10.63 1.99 5.48
N ILE A 204 -9.53 2.08 6.23
CA ILE A 204 -9.57 2.36 7.69
C ILE A 204 -9.57 3.87 7.92
N ILE A 205 -10.47 4.33 8.76
CA ILE A 205 -10.66 5.73 9.15
C ILE A 205 -10.98 5.82 10.65
N ASN A 206 -11.33 7.00 11.15
CA ASN A 206 -11.98 7.14 12.44
C ASN A 206 -13.44 7.63 12.28
N SER A 207 -14.28 7.28 13.26
CA SER A 207 -15.72 7.58 13.30
C SER A 207 -16.09 9.08 13.36
N GLN A 208 -15.13 10.00 13.45
CA GLN A 208 -15.39 11.45 13.32
C GLN A 208 -15.10 12.00 11.91
N TYR A 209 -14.51 11.20 11.02
CA TYR A 209 -14.13 11.59 9.64
C TYR A 209 -13.29 12.87 9.57
N ARG A 210 -12.52 13.14 10.64
CA ARG A 210 -11.60 14.26 10.78
C ARG A 210 -10.41 13.86 11.65
N LYS A 211 -9.36 14.68 11.66
CA LYS A 211 -8.21 14.47 12.56
C LYS A 211 -8.67 14.45 14.02
N LEU A 212 -8.27 13.42 14.76
CA LEU A 212 -8.47 13.30 16.19
C LEU A 212 -7.32 13.94 16.97
N GLU A 213 -7.64 14.47 18.14
CA GLU A 213 -6.65 14.87 19.14
C GLU A 213 -5.88 13.67 19.69
N ASP A 214 -4.64 13.91 20.12
CA ASP A 214 -3.76 12.86 20.64
C ASP A 214 -4.35 12.14 21.86
N SER A 215 -5.22 12.79 22.64
CA SER A 215 -5.90 12.23 23.80
C SER A 215 -6.86 11.07 23.48
N TYR A 216 -7.26 10.90 22.22
CA TYR A 216 -8.06 9.75 21.79
C TYR A 216 -7.23 8.49 21.53
N PHE A 217 -5.91 8.61 21.54
CA PHE A 217 -5.01 7.51 21.25
C PHE A 217 -4.44 6.91 22.52
N GLN A 218 -4.18 5.60 22.44
CA GLN A 218 -3.46 4.85 23.46
C GLN A 218 -2.41 3.97 22.79
N THR A 219 -1.37 3.61 23.54
CA THR A 219 -0.34 2.69 23.08
C THR A 219 -0.63 1.30 23.61
N TRP A 220 -0.70 0.32 22.71
CA TRP A 220 -0.73 -1.09 23.05
C TRP A 220 0.64 -1.71 22.83
N HIS A 221 1.00 -2.65 23.71
CA HIS A 221 2.18 -3.48 23.59
C HIS A 221 1.78 -4.83 23.02
N THR A 222 2.10 -5.07 21.75
CA THR A 222 1.83 -6.33 21.06
C THR A 222 3.08 -7.20 21.04
N ASP A 223 2.95 -8.42 20.53
CA ASP A 223 4.10 -9.32 20.27
C ASP A 223 5.07 -8.77 19.20
N SER A 224 4.62 -7.80 18.40
CA SER A 224 5.35 -7.21 17.28
C SER A 224 5.92 -5.84 17.62
N GLY A 225 5.78 -5.40 18.87
CA GLY A 225 6.19 -4.08 19.33
C GLY A 225 5.02 -3.21 19.76
N LYS A 226 5.30 -1.91 19.92
CA LYS A 226 4.28 -0.93 20.32
C LYS A 226 3.47 -0.50 19.11
N ILE A 227 2.15 -0.40 19.28
CA ILE A 227 1.24 0.19 18.29
C ILE A 227 0.40 1.27 18.94
N ARG A 228 0.17 2.36 18.22
CA ARG A 228 -0.70 3.46 18.65
C ARG A 228 -2.08 3.26 18.01
N ILE A 229 -3.12 3.12 18.83
CA ILE A 229 -4.49 2.86 18.36
C ILE A 229 -5.46 3.86 18.98
N THR A 230 -6.66 3.95 18.39
CA THR A 230 -7.79 4.70 18.93
C THR A 230 -9.02 3.80 19.00
N MET A 231 -9.84 3.94 20.05
CA MET A 231 -11.13 3.24 20.12
C MET A 231 -12.19 3.85 19.20
N LYS A 232 -11.82 4.89 18.44
CA LYS A 232 -12.65 5.50 17.38
C LYS A 232 -12.33 4.96 15.99
N GLU A 233 -11.45 3.96 15.88
CA GLU A 233 -11.20 3.24 14.63
C GLU A 233 -12.53 2.79 14.00
N HIS A 234 -12.59 2.89 12.68
CA HIS A 234 -13.76 2.58 11.87
C HIS A 234 -13.34 2.22 10.45
N SER A 235 -14.24 1.63 9.67
CA SER A 235 -14.06 1.36 8.25
C SER A 235 -15.27 1.78 7.44
N VAL A 236 -15.02 2.33 6.24
CA VAL A 236 -16.05 2.78 5.30
C VAL A 236 -15.67 2.45 3.86
N LEU A 237 -16.66 2.41 2.97
CA LEU A 237 -16.44 2.20 1.54
C LEU A 237 -16.54 3.55 0.82
N ILE A 238 -15.44 4.10 0.33
CA ILE A 238 -15.44 5.31 -0.50
C ILE A 238 -16.12 4.99 -1.83
N THR A 239 -17.16 5.77 -2.14
CA THR A 239 -17.99 5.64 -3.34
C THR A 239 -17.86 6.83 -4.26
N GLY A 240 -17.06 7.85 -3.94
CA GLY A 240 -16.87 8.95 -4.86
C GLY A 240 -16.27 10.19 -4.23
N TYR A 241 -16.18 11.24 -5.02
CA TYR A 241 -15.69 12.55 -4.63
C TYR A 241 -16.25 13.62 -5.56
N ASP A 242 -16.22 14.87 -5.11
CA ASP A 242 -16.28 16.04 -5.96
C ASP A 242 -15.13 17.00 -5.58
N LYS A 243 -15.28 18.30 -5.82
CA LYS A 243 -14.27 19.30 -5.47
C LYS A 243 -14.09 19.49 -3.96
N GLU A 244 -15.14 19.29 -3.17
CA GLU A 244 -15.22 19.67 -1.76
C GLU A 244 -15.38 18.45 -0.83
N TYR A 245 -16.08 17.41 -1.30
CA TYR A 245 -16.52 16.28 -0.50
C TYR A 245 -16.05 14.95 -1.05
N VAL A 246 -15.77 14.02 -0.13
CA VAL A 246 -15.71 12.59 -0.41
C VAL A 246 -17.04 11.96 -0.02
N TYR A 247 -17.49 10.99 -0.80
CA TYR A 247 -18.70 10.22 -0.58
C TYR A 247 -18.34 8.79 -0.21
N PHE A 248 -19.07 8.21 0.75
CA PHE A 248 -18.80 6.87 1.25
C PHE A 248 -20.07 6.20 1.82
N ASN A 249 -20.08 4.87 1.80
CA ASN A 249 -21.08 4.07 2.52
C ASN A 249 -20.55 3.75 3.92
N ASP A 250 -21.36 4.03 4.93
CA ASP A 250 -21.00 3.89 6.33
C ASP A 250 -21.72 2.70 6.98
N PRO A 251 -21.03 1.60 7.31
CA PRO A 251 -21.67 0.40 7.85
C PRO A 251 -22.20 0.60 9.27
N LEU A 252 -21.70 1.62 10.01
CA LEU A 252 -22.16 1.90 11.36
C LEU A 252 -23.54 2.58 11.36
N THR A 253 -23.77 3.47 10.38
CA THR A 253 -25.02 4.25 10.30
C THR A 253 -25.98 3.79 9.21
N GLY A 254 -25.55 2.90 8.31
CA GLY A 254 -26.33 2.46 7.15
C GLY A 254 -26.54 3.50 6.06
N ILE A 255 -25.87 4.65 6.18
CA ILE A 255 -26.09 5.76 5.26
C ILE A 255 -25.25 5.52 4.01
N LYS A 256 -25.95 5.36 2.88
CA LYS A 256 -25.35 5.30 1.54
C LYS A 256 -24.90 6.68 1.11
N ASN A 257 -23.71 6.77 0.50
CA ASN A 257 -23.14 8.01 -0.02
C ASN A 257 -23.16 9.17 1.00
N LYS A 258 -22.92 8.85 2.28
CA LYS A 258 -22.61 9.85 3.31
C LYS A 258 -21.40 10.65 2.85
N LYS A 259 -21.33 11.92 3.24
CA LYS A 259 -20.26 12.81 2.79
C LYS A 259 -19.55 13.51 3.94
N ALA A 260 -18.27 13.78 3.74
CA ALA A 260 -17.43 14.59 4.62
C ALA A 260 -16.51 15.49 3.77
N PRO A 261 -16.08 16.65 4.27
CA PRO A 261 -15.10 17.48 3.57
C PRO A 261 -13.84 16.66 3.27
N ILE A 262 -13.33 16.73 2.04
CA ILE A 262 -12.16 15.92 1.61
C ILE A 262 -10.98 16.11 2.54
N LYS A 263 -10.69 17.36 2.90
CA LYS A 263 -9.55 17.69 3.76
C LYS A 263 -9.64 17.01 5.13
N ASP A 264 -10.81 17.00 5.75
CA ASP A 264 -11.02 16.40 7.07
C ASP A 264 -10.91 14.88 6.96
N PHE A 265 -11.56 14.30 5.95
CA PHE A 265 -11.54 12.86 5.71
C PHE A 265 -10.13 12.35 5.40
N GLU A 266 -9.39 13.05 4.54
CA GLU A 266 -8.01 12.72 4.21
C GLU A 266 -7.12 12.75 5.46
N GLN A 267 -7.22 13.79 6.29
CA GLN A 267 -6.46 13.85 7.54
C GLN A 267 -6.83 12.72 8.51
N SER A 268 -8.10 12.33 8.54
CA SER A 268 -8.58 11.19 9.32
C SER A 268 -7.98 9.87 8.82
N TRP A 269 -8.02 9.63 7.51
CA TRP A 269 -7.47 8.45 6.85
C TRP A 269 -5.95 8.35 6.99
N VAL A 270 -5.22 9.45 6.77
CA VAL A 270 -3.76 9.52 6.96
C VAL A 270 -3.38 9.26 8.41
N GLN A 271 -4.13 9.82 9.38
CA GLN A 271 -3.89 9.57 10.80
C GLN A 271 -4.04 8.08 11.18
N MET A 272 -4.85 7.33 10.43
CA MET A 272 -5.07 5.89 10.61
C MET A 272 -4.13 5.02 9.76
N GLY A 273 -3.12 5.61 9.12
CA GLY A 273 -2.09 4.89 8.37
C GLY A 273 -2.35 4.78 6.87
N SER A 274 -3.23 5.60 6.31
CA SER A 274 -3.55 5.63 4.87
C SER A 274 -3.89 4.25 4.30
N GLN A 275 -4.65 3.45 5.05
CA GLN A 275 -4.95 2.06 4.68
C GLN A 275 -6.09 2.00 3.67
N ALA A 276 -5.90 1.33 2.53
CA ALA A 276 -6.88 1.32 1.45
C ALA A 276 -6.78 0.07 0.57
N LEU A 277 -7.94 -0.49 0.18
CA LEU A 277 -8.04 -1.63 -0.72
C LEU A 277 -9.11 -1.38 -1.79
N THR A 278 -8.86 -1.87 -3.00
CA THR A 278 -9.85 -1.97 -4.08
C THR A 278 -9.62 -3.27 -4.86
N TYR A 279 -10.20 -3.41 -6.05
CA TYR A 279 -10.00 -4.56 -6.92
C TYR A 279 -9.64 -4.15 -8.36
N SER A 280 -9.21 -5.09 -9.21
CA SER A 280 -9.09 -4.97 -10.66
C SER A 280 -10.21 -5.75 -11.37
N TYR A 281 -10.49 -5.39 -12.62
CA TYR A 281 -11.35 -6.19 -13.49
C TYR A 281 -10.71 -7.53 -13.86
#